data_AF-A0A0Q5ZQJ2-F1
#
_entry.id   AF-A0A0Q5ZQJ2-F1
#
_cell.length_a   1.000
_cell.length_b   1.000
_cell.length_c   1.000
_cell.angle_alpha   90.00
_cell.angle_beta   90.00
_cell.angle_gamma   90.00
#
_symmetry.space_group_name_H-M   'P 1'
#
loop_
_entity.id
_entity.type
_entity.pdbx_description
1 polymer ?
#
loop_
_entity_poly.entity_id
_entity_poly.type
_entity_poly.pdbx_seq_one_letter_code
_entity_poly.pdbx_strand_id
1 'polypeptide(L)'
;MPSGRLPSKPDFDAIAAAAPASADRRTLILALIGNLVSSWSNNESLFIYVLMILLRTDQASAALTFATLNTTRARLDLIQRLAKITIKDKQLNVALTKVIERFNETTQIRNEFNHCMYIVDSTGQITSTQSMRISQSKNGLQFGERKPMDDARLKSMVNATKDMTRINREIWDLLPRLESHIRSTDAAR
;
A
#
# COMPACT_ATOMS: atom_id res chain seq x y z
N MET A 1 -37.28 13.06 23.91
CA MET A 1 -35.93 13.09 23.33
C MET A 1 -35.88 12.06 22.22
N PRO A 2 -35.55 12.40 20.96
CA PRO A 2 -35.60 11.42 19.89
C PRO A 2 -34.39 10.47 20.04
N SER A 3 -34.62 9.36 20.74
CA SER A 3 -33.69 8.25 20.92
C SER A 3 -33.64 7.41 19.64
N GLY A 4 -33.12 7.99 18.56
CA GLY A 4 -32.89 7.27 17.32
C GLY A 4 -31.68 6.33 17.47
N ARG A 5 -31.78 5.12 16.92
CA ARG A 5 -30.63 4.17 16.86
C ARG A 5 -29.48 4.66 15.96
N LEU A 6 -29.68 5.76 15.24
CA LEU A 6 -28.72 6.31 14.28
C LEU A 6 -27.95 7.48 14.91
N PRO A 7 -26.69 7.70 14.47
CA PRO A 7 -25.97 8.93 14.80
C PRO A 7 -26.77 10.16 14.36
N SER A 8 -26.67 11.24 15.14
CA SER A 8 -27.25 12.52 14.76
C SER A 8 -26.65 12.99 13.44
N LYS A 9 -27.49 13.57 12.56
CA LYS A 9 -27.03 14.21 11.32
C LYS A 9 -25.98 15.28 11.66
N PRO A 10 -24.79 15.25 11.04
CA PRO A 10 -23.82 16.32 11.19
C PRO A 10 -24.40 17.67 10.75
N ASP A 11 -24.00 18.74 11.43
CA ASP A 11 -24.27 20.11 10.98
C ASP A 11 -23.32 20.45 9.83
N PHE A 12 -23.75 20.17 8.61
CA PHE A 12 -22.94 20.36 7.41
C PHE A 12 -22.62 21.83 7.14
N ASP A 13 -23.52 22.75 7.50
CA ASP A 13 -23.32 24.18 7.27
C ASP A 13 -22.27 24.73 8.23
N ALA A 14 -22.30 24.34 9.51
CA ALA A 14 -21.27 24.69 10.47
C ALA A 14 -19.89 24.13 10.08
N ILE A 15 -19.84 22.85 9.65
CA ILE A 15 -18.59 22.21 9.19
C ILE A 15 -18.03 22.95 7.96
N ALA A 16 -18.90 23.32 7.00
CA ALA A 16 -18.48 24.05 5.81
C ALA A 16 -17.95 25.44 6.15
N ALA A 17 -18.60 26.17 7.07
CA ALA A 17 -18.17 27.48 7.52
C ALA A 17 -16.81 27.44 8.25
N ALA A 18 -16.53 26.38 9.02
CA ALA A 18 -15.28 26.24 9.75
C ALA A 18 -14.11 25.65 8.92
N ALA A 19 -14.42 24.97 7.81
CA ALA A 19 -13.44 24.29 6.95
C ALA A 19 -12.24 25.14 6.46
N PRO A 20 -12.34 26.46 6.23
CA PRO A 20 -11.17 27.28 5.89
C PRO A 20 -10.10 27.28 6.98
N ALA A 21 -10.48 27.23 8.26
CA ALA A 21 -9.54 27.25 9.39
C ALA A 21 -8.71 25.96 9.49
N SER A 22 -9.18 24.85 8.90
CA SER A 22 -8.49 23.55 8.86
C SER A 22 -7.81 23.23 7.54
N ALA A 23 -7.84 24.16 6.58
CA ALA A 23 -7.44 23.92 5.20
C ALA A 23 -6.00 23.38 5.07
N ASP A 24 -5.05 23.94 5.82
CA ASP A 24 -3.64 23.54 5.73
C ASP A 24 -3.42 22.10 6.22
N ARG A 25 -3.93 21.75 7.41
CA ARG A 25 -3.79 20.40 7.99
C ARG A 25 -4.52 19.36 7.13
N ARG A 26 -5.72 19.68 6.63
CA ARG A 26 -6.47 18.80 5.73
C ARG A 26 -5.74 18.59 4.40
N THR A 27 -5.21 19.66 3.82
CA THR A 27 -4.40 19.59 2.58
C THR A 27 -3.18 18.71 2.79
N LEU A 28 -2.47 18.87 3.92
CA LEU A 28 -1.33 18.01 4.28
C LEU A 28 -1.74 16.52 4.34
N ILE A 29 -2.83 16.19 5.03
CA ILE A 29 -3.32 14.80 5.13
C ILE A 29 -3.62 14.24 3.75
N LEU A 30 -4.37 14.98 2.92
CA LEU A 30 -4.73 14.55 1.57
C LEU A 30 -3.50 14.38 0.68
N ALA A 31 -2.52 15.28 0.78
CA ALA A 31 -1.25 15.19 0.06
C ALA A 31 -0.45 13.94 0.48
N LEU A 32 -0.40 13.63 1.78
CA LEU A 32 0.27 12.42 2.28
C LEU A 32 -0.42 11.14 1.77
N ILE A 33 -1.75 11.10 1.75
CA ILE A 33 -2.51 9.98 1.17
C ILE A 33 -2.19 9.86 -0.33
N GLY A 34 -2.23 10.96 -1.07
CA GLY A 34 -1.90 10.99 -2.49
C GLY A 34 -0.50 10.47 -2.78
N ASN A 35 0.49 10.88 -1.98
CA ASN A 35 1.87 10.42 -2.08
C ASN A 35 2.02 8.92 -1.75
N LEU A 36 1.29 8.40 -0.76
CA LEU A 36 1.25 6.96 -0.48
C LEU A 36 0.69 6.18 -1.65
N VAL A 37 -0.43 6.63 -2.23
CA VAL A 37 -1.10 5.92 -3.33
C VAL A 37 -0.25 5.94 -4.60
N SER A 38 0.30 7.10 -4.96
CA SER A 38 1.13 7.23 -6.18
C SER A 38 2.41 6.43 -6.06
N SER A 39 3.13 6.54 -4.93
CA SER A 39 4.38 5.80 -4.71
C SER A 39 4.15 4.28 -4.68
N TRP A 40 3.07 3.85 -4.02
CA TRP A 40 2.68 2.44 -3.99
C TRP A 40 2.37 1.92 -5.39
N SER A 41 1.59 2.66 -6.19
CA SER A 41 1.21 2.26 -7.54
C SER A 41 2.43 2.11 -8.44
N ASN A 42 3.36 3.08 -8.39
CA ASN A 42 4.59 3.02 -9.17
C ASN A 42 5.43 1.78 -8.80
N ASN A 43 5.56 1.48 -7.51
CA ASN A 43 6.28 0.29 -7.06
C ASN A 43 5.58 -1.00 -7.48
N GLU A 44 4.25 -1.07 -7.38
CA GLU A 44 3.50 -2.23 -7.82
C GLU A 44 3.76 -2.51 -9.30
N SER A 45 3.69 -1.47 -10.15
CA SER A 45 3.90 -1.61 -11.58
C SER A 45 5.29 -2.14 -11.94
N LEU A 46 6.35 -1.82 -11.19
CA LEU A 46 7.70 -2.32 -11.48
C LEU A 46 7.83 -3.85 -11.36
N PHE A 47 6.95 -4.51 -10.61
CA PHE A 47 6.96 -5.97 -10.51
C PHE A 47 6.63 -6.66 -11.85
N ILE A 48 6.11 -5.94 -12.85
CA ILE A 48 6.00 -6.44 -14.23
C ILE A 48 7.36 -6.88 -14.79
N TYR A 49 8.42 -6.12 -14.54
CA TYR A 49 9.76 -6.40 -15.07
C TYR A 49 10.41 -7.56 -14.33
N VAL A 50 10.17 -7.66 -13.02
CA VAL A 50 10.57 -8.85 -12.24
C VAL A 50 9.89 -10.09 -12.82
N LEU A 51 8.57 -10.02 -13.06
CA LEU A 51 7.81 -11.11 -13.65
C LEU A 51 8.32 -11.47 -15.06
N MET A 52 8.60 -10.48 -15.90
CA MET A 52 9.18 -10.63 -17.25
C MET A 52 10.48 -11.43 -17.23
N ILE A 53 11.42 -11.05 -16.35
CA ILE A 53 12.72 -11.72 -16.20
C ILE A 53 12.53 -13.17 -15.71
N LEU A 54 11.68 -13.38 -14.70
CA LEU A 54 11.49 -14.71 -14.12
C LEU A 54 10.74 -15.66 -15.06
N LEU A 55 9.83 -15.15 -15.90
CA LEU A 55 9.14 -15.92 -16.95
C LEU A 55 9.96 -16.08 -18.23
N ARG A 56 11.05 -15.31 -18.40
CA ARG A 56 11.89 -15.30 -19.61
C ARG A 56 11.08 -14.99 -20.86
N THR A 57 10.29 -13.94 -20.77
CA THR A 57 9.35 -13.54 -21.81
C THR A 57 9.53 -12.07 -22.18
N ASP A 58 8.82 -11.62 -23.21
CA ASP A 58 8.81 -10.22 -23.61
C ASP A 58 7.88 -9.37 -22.70
N GLN A 59 8.01 -8.05 -22.80
CA GLN A 59 7.26 -7.13 -21.97
C GLN A 59 5.73 -7.24 -22.15
N ALA A 60 5.24 -7.51 -23.36
CA ALA A 60 3.80 -7.60 -23.61
C ALA A 60 3.20 -8.85 -22.98
N SER A 61 3.88 -9.99 -23.11
CA SER A 61 3.50 -11.25 -22.45
C SER A 61 3.53 -11.15 -20.92
N ALA A 62 4.54 -10.48 -20.36
CA ALA A 62 4.60 -10.19 -18.93
C ALA A 62 3.47 -9.25 -18.48
N ALA A 63 3.16 -8.20 -19.25
CA ALA A 63 2.07 -7.27 -18.99
C ALA A 63 0.71 -7.99 -18.95
N LEU A 64 0.44 -8.83 -19.94
CA LEU A 64 -0.79 -9.61 -20.04
C LEU A 64 -0.93 -10.53 -18.81
N THR A 65 0.12 -11.26 -18.46
CA THR A 65 0.15 -12.14 -17.28
C THR A 65 -0.10 -11.35 -15.99
N PHE A 66 0.55 -10.20 -15.83
CA PHE A 66 0.40 -9.34 -14.66
C PHE A 66 -1.03 -8.78 -14.53
N ALA A 67 -1.63 -8.38 -15.66
CA ALA A 67 -2.99 -7.84 -15.73
C ALA A 67 -4.06 -8.91 -15.44
N THR A 68 -3.85 -10.16 -15.87
CA THR A 68 -4.78 -11.28 -15.60
C THR A 68 -4.88 -11.62 -14.11
N LEU A 69 -3.82 -11.35 -13.32
CA LEU A 69 -3.85 -11.54 -11.88
C LEU A 69 -4.56 -10.36 -11.20
N ASN A 70 -5.80 -10.59 -10.79
CA ASN A 70 -6.73 -9.56 -10.28
C ASN A 70 -6.33 -8.91 -8.95
N THR A 71 -5.31 -9.40 -8.26
CA THR A 71 -4.87 -8.84 -6.98
C THR A 71 -3.36 -8.73 -6.92
N THR A 72 -2.86 -7.67 -6.26
CA THR A 72 -1.44 -7.50 -5.93
C THR A 72 -0.88 -8.74 -5.24
N ARG A 73 -1.64 -9.33 -4.31
CA ARG A 73 -1.24 -10.55 -3.61
C ARG A 73 -0.96 -11.71 -4.58
N ALA A 74 -1.85 -11.95 -5.54
CA ALA A 74 -1.68 -13.02 -6.52
C ALA A 74 -0.45 -12.79 -7.41
N ARG A 75 -0.20 -11.54 -7.82
CA ARG A 75 1.00 -11.14 -8.58
C ARG A 75 2.28 -11.43 -7.82
N LEU A 76 2.35 -11.00 -6.55
CA LEU A 76 3.52 -11.20 -5.70
C LEU A 76 3.74 -12.67 -5.35
N ASP A 77 2.68 -13.45 -5.12
CA ASP A 77 2.78 -14.89 -4.88
C ASP A 77 3.35 -15.62 -6.10
N LEU A 78 2.90 -15.28 -7.32
CA LEU A 78 3.50 -15.83 -8.54
C LEU A 78 4.99 -15.49 -8.65
N ILE A 79 5.37 -14.23 -8.41
CA ILE A 79 6.78 -13.80 -8.41
C ILE A 79 7.60 -14.59 -7.40
N GLN A 80 7.13 -14.76 -6.16
CA GLN A 80 7.83 -15.53 -5.14
C GLN A 80 7.96 -17.01 -5.51
N ARG A 81 6.94 -17.61 -6.13
CA ARG A 81 7.00 -19.01 -6.60
C ARG A 81 7.98 -19.17 -7.75
N LEU A 82 7.96 -18.26 -8.72
CA LEU A 82 8.91 -18.26 -9.83
C LEU A 82 10.33 -18.07 -9.31
N ALA A 83 10.55 -17.11 -8.42
CA ALA A 83 11.86 -16.84 -7.81
C ALA A 83 12.48 -18.08 -7.16
N LYS A 84 11.68 -18.89 -6.45
CA LYS A 84 12.15 -20.15 -5.83
C LYS A 84 12.68 -21.17 -6.83
N ILE A 85 12.12 -21.22 -8.04
CA ILE A 85 12.52 -22.20 -9.06
C ILE A 85 13.58 -21.66 -10.02
N THR A 86 13.61 -20.35 -10.28
CA THR A 86 14.49 -19.72 -11.27
C THR A 86 15.76 -19.10 -10.67
N ILE A 87 15.70 -18.53 -9.46
CA ILE A 87 16.85 -17.87 -8.83
C ILE A 87 17.63 -18.88 -7.98
N LYS A 88 18.86 -19.19 -8.41
CA LYS A 88 19.77 -20.10 -7.70
C LYS A 88 20.69 -19.36 -6.72
N ASP A 89 20.96 -18.08 -6.98
CA ASP A 89 21.67 -17.24 -6.02
C ASP A 89 20.78 -16.94 -4.80
N LYS A 90 21.17 -17.49 -3.64
CA LYS A 90 20.48 -17.31 -2.37
C LYS A 90 20.43 -15.85 -1.94
N GLN A 91 21.49 -15.07 -2.16
CA GLN A 91 21.53 -13.66 -1.75
C GLN A 91 20.55 -12.83 -2.57
N LEU A 92 20.49 -13.08 -3.88
CA LEU A 92 19.57 -12.41 -4.78
C LEU A 92 18.11 -12.76 -4.47
N ASN A 93 17.81 -14.03 -4.19
CA ASN A 93 16.47 -14.45 -3.79
C ASN A 93 16.04 -13.82 -2.45
N VAL A 94 16.95 -13.76 -1.47
CA VAL A 94 16.70 -13.07 -0.18
C VAL A 94 16.44 -11.58 -0.40
N ALA A 95 17.19 -10.92 -1.28
CA ALA A 95 17.00 -9.50 -1.56
C ALA A 95 15.62 -9.22 -2.18
N LEU A 96 15.21 -10.00 -3.19
CA LEU A 96 13.86 -9.91 -3.77
C LEU A 96 12.77 -10.18 -2.72
N THR A 97 12.94 -11.20 -1.89
CA THR A 97 11.98 -11.55 -0.83
C THR A 97 11.79 -10.39 0.15
N LYS A 98 12.88 -9.77 0.61
CA LYS A 98 12.82 -8.61 1.52
C LYS A 98 12.11 -7.40 0.91
N VAL A 99 12.32 -7.15 -0.38
CA VAL A 99 11.62 -6.07 -1.10
C VAL A 99 10.11 -6.33 -1.12
N ILE A 100 9.70 -7.57 -1.39
CA ILE A 100 8.28 -7.97 -1.41
C ILE A 100 7.66 -7.86 0.00
N GLU A 101 8.36 -8.29 1.04
CA GLU A 101 7.92 -8.17 2.44
C GLU A 101 7.65 -6.71 2.83
N ARG A 102 8.63 -5.83 2.61
CA ARG A 102 8.49 -4.39 2.88
C ARG A 102 7.39 -3.75 2.03
N PHE A 103 7.26 -4.14 0.77
CA PHE A 103 6.16 -3.66 -0.07
C PHE A 103 4.79 -4.07 0.49
N ASN A 104 4.64 -5.30 1.00
CA ASN A 104 3.41 -5.74 1.67
C ASN A 104 3.11 -4.94 2.95
N GLU A 105 4.12 -4.59 3.75
CA GLU A 105 3.95 -3.72 4.93
C GLU A 105 3.41 -2.35 4.51
N THR A 106 3.99 -1.73 3.49
CA THR A 106 3.50 -0.43 2.97
C THR A 106 2.11 -0.52 2.34
N THR A 107 1.75 -1.69 1.77
CA THR A 107 0.41 -1.97 1.25
C THR A 107 -0.64 -1.94 2.36
N GLN A 108 -0.32 -2.47 3.54
CA GLN A 108 -1.23 -2.44 4.69
C GLN A 108 -1.53 -1.01 5.13
N ILE A 109 -0.49 -0.16 5.23
CA ILE A 109 -0.62 1.24 5.60
C ILE A 109 -1.48 1.99 4.57
N ARG A 110 -1.18 1.85 3.28
CA ARG A 110 -1.96 2.46 2.19
C ARG A 110 -3.42 1.99 2.20
N ASN A 111 -3.66 0.70 2.43
CA ASN A 111 -5.02 0.17 2.49
C ASN A 111 -5.79 0.69 3.71
N GLU A 112 -5.13 0.86 4.85
CA GLU A 112 -5.75 1.45 6.03
C GLU A 112 -6.29 2.84 5.73
N PHE A 113 -5.48 3.74 5.15
CA PHE A 113 -5.90 5.11 4.85
C PHE A 113 -6.88 5.21 3.67
N ASN A 114 -6.90 4.25 2.74
CA ASN A 114 -7.88 4.23 1.65
C ASN A 114 -9.23 3.59 2.02
N HIS A 115 -9.28 2.81 3.09
CA HIS A 115 -10.48 2.05 3.48
C HIS A 115 -10.96 2.34 4.90
N CYS A 116 -10.49 3.42 5.51
CA CYS A 116 -11.02 3.94 6.77
C CYS A 116 -12.12 4.97 6.55
N MET A 117 -12.98 5.13 7.56
CA MET A 117 -13.83 6.30 7.67
C MET A 117 -13.06 7.45 8.34
N TYR A 118 -13.06 8.62 7.74
CA TYR A 118 -12.47 9.84 8.32
C TYR A 118 -13.48 10.54 9.21
N ILE A 119 -13.09 10.80 10.45
CA ILE A 119 -13.93 11.51 11.43
C ILE A 119 -13.50 12.97 11.45
N VAL A 120 -14.47 13.85 11.25
CA VAL A 120 -14.31 15.30 11.22
C VAL A 120 -15.03 15.91 12.41
N ASP A 121 -14.41 16.86 13.09
CA ASP A 121 -15.06 17.60 14.19
C ASP A 121 -15.87 18.81 13.69
N SER A 122 -16.48 19.54 14.62
CA SER A 122 -17.27 20.75 14.32
C SER A 122 -16.44 21.89 13.71
N THR A 123 -15.11 21.82 13.76
CA THR A 123 -14.20 22.81 13.15
C THR A 123 -13.75 22.40 11.74
N GLY A 124 -14.26 21.27 11.23
CA GLY A 124 -13.84 20.76 9.92
C GLY A 124 -12.46 20.10 9.93
N GLN A 125 -11.88 19.80 11.10
CA GLN A 125 -10.59 19.11 11.22
C GLN A 125 -10.77 17.59 11.17
N ILE A 126 -9.88 16.90 10.45
CA ILE A 126 -9.80 15.43 10.50
C ILE A 126 -9.13 15.05 11.82
N THR A 127 -9.90 14.49 12.74
CA THR A 127 -9.43 14.17 14.10
C THR A 127 -9.03 12.71 14.26
N SER A 128 -9.62 11.80 13.50
CA SER A 128 -9.39 10.36 13.64
C SER A 128 -9.75 9.60 12.36
N THR A 129 -9.23 8.38 12.26
CA THR A 129 -9.68 7.36 11.31
C THR A 129 -10.32 6.22 12.05
N GLN A 130 -11.39 5.68 11.50
CA GLN A 130 -12.09 4.51 12.01
C GLN A 130 -11.93 3.36 11.02
N SER A 131 -11.29 2.27 11.46
CA SER A 131 -11.19 1.07 10.65
C SER A 131 -12.57 0.44 10.47
N MET A 132 -12.88 0.05 9.23
CA MET A 132 -14.14 -0.61 8.86
C MET A 132 -14.07 -2.12 9.03
N ARG A 133 -12.93 -2.66 9.47
CA ARG A 133 -12.77 -4.10 9.67
C ARG A 133 -13.54 -4.55 10.89
N ILE A 134 -14.42 -5.52 10.70
CA ILE A 134 -15.20 -6.15 11.75
C ILE A 134 -14.39 -7.30 12.36
N SER A 135 -14.26 -7.33 13.67
CA SER A 135 -13.73 -8.47 14.41
C SER A 135 -14.82 -9.10 15.28
N GLN A 136 -14.90 -10.43 15.27
CA GLN A 136 -15.73 -11.16 16.23
C GLN A 136 -14.89 -11.42 17.47
N SER A 137 -15.32 -10.88 18.61
CA SER A 137 -14.80 -11.22 19.93
C SER A 137 -15.79 -12.14 20.65
N LYS A 138 -15.35 -12.79 21.74
CA LYS A 138 -16.25 -13.56 22.63
C LYS A 138 -17.43 -12.74 23.16
N ASN A 139 -17.31 -11.40 23.17
CA ASN A 139 -18.31 -10.46 23.66
C ASN A 139 -19.13 -9.79 22.53
N GLY A 140 -19.04 -10.29 21.29
CA GLY A 140 -19.80 -9.81 20.14
C GLY A 140 -18.96 -9.19 19.03
N LEU A 141 -19.66 -8.63 18.03
CA LEU A 141 -19.09 -7.91 16.89
C LEU A 141 -18.50 -6.58 17.34
N GLN A 142 -17.20 -6.38 17.17
CA GLN A 142 -16.55 -5.11 17.38
C GLN A 142 -16.31 -4.43 16.02
N PHE A 143 -16.77 -3.19 15.90
CA PHE A 143 -16.32 -2.29 14.85
C PHE A 143 -14.83 -2.00 15.06
N GLY A 144 -14.11 -1.73 13.96
CA GLY A 144 -12.66 -1.67 13.98
C GLY A 144 -12.07 -0.62 14.94
N GLU A 145 -10.76 -0.53 14.99
CA GLU A 145 -10.07 0.41 15.86
C GLU A 145 -10.24 1.87 15.38
N ARG A 146 -10.53 2.79 16.32
CA ARG A 146 -10.43 4.24 16.10
C ARG A 146 -9.01 4.70 16.44
N LYS A 147 -8.35 5.38 15.50
CA LYS A 147 -7.00 5.92 15.68
C LYS A 147 -6.98 7.43 15.51
N PRO A 148 -6.29 8.18 16.38
CA PRO A 148 -6.15 9.63 16.22
C PRO A 148 -5.34 9.98 14.96
N MET A 149 -5.68 11.11 14.34
CA MET A 149 -4.91 11.72 13.25
C MET A 149 -3.93 12.75 13.84
N ASP A 150 -3.08 12.29 14.74
CA ASP A 150 -2.05 13.10 15.42
C ASP A 150 -0.74 13.16 14.61
N ASP A 151 0.24 13.91 15.12
CA ASP A 151 1.49 14.12 14.39
C ASP A 151 2.34 12.85 14.31
N ALA A 152 2.22 11.93 15.26
CA ALA A 152 2.87 10.62 15.18
C ALA A 152 2.29 9.79 14.02
N ARG A 153 0.96 9.87 13.83
CA ARG A 153 0.26 9.25 12.72
C ARG A 153 0.69 9.85 11.38
N LEU A 154 0.77 11.18 11.28
CA LEU A 154 1.26 11.85 10.07
C LEU A 154 2.72 11.47 9.76
N LYS A 155 3.57 11.40 10.79
CA LYS A 155 4.96 10.93 10.66
C LYS A 155 5.05 9.50 10.15
N SER A 156 4.14 8.61 10.56
CA SER A 156 4.08 7.24 10.06
C SER A 156 3.79 7.19 8.55
N MET A 157 2.93 8.07 8.04
CA MET A 157 2.66 8.19 6.60
C MET A 157 3.89 8.67 5.84
N VAL A 158 4.57 9.70 6.35
CA VAL A 158 5.83 10.21 5.76
C VAL A 158 6.88 9.11 5.69
N ASN A 159 7.04 8.33 6.75
CA ASN A 159 7.99 7.22 6.78
C ASN A 159 7.62 6.12 5.78
N ALA A 160 6.34 5.75 5.69
CA ALA A 160 5.87 4.78 4.71
C ALA A 160 6.13 5.24 3.27
N THR A 161 5.92 6.52 2.95
CA THR A 161 6.28 7.07 1.63
C THR A 161 7.79 6.98 1.37
N LYS A 162 8.64 7.30 2.35
CA LYS A 162 10.10 7.15 2.24
C LYS A 162 10.51 5.69 1.99
N ASP A 163 9.87 4.75 2.69
CA ASP A 163 10.08 3.32 2.48
C ASP A 163 9.67 2.89 1.08
N MET A 164 8.54 3.39 0.56
CA MET A 164 8.14 3.17 -0.83
C MET A 164 9.17 3.73 -1.82
N THR A 165 9.70 4.95 -1.61
CA THR A 165 10.78 5.49 -2.45
C THR A 165 12.02 4.59 -2.43
N ARG A 166 12.37 4.05 -1.26
CA ARG A 166 13.50 3.14 -1.12
C ARG A 166 13.25 1.80 -1.83
N ILE A 167 12.07 1.21 -1.66
CA ILE A 167 11.63 0.01 -2.38
C ILE A 167 11.74 0.21 -3.89
N ASN A 168 11.33 1.37 -4.41
CA ASN A 168 11.42 1.69 -5.83
C ASN A 168 12.86 1.52 -6.35
N ARG A 169 13.82 2.17 -5.68
CA ARG A 169 15.23 2.14 -6.02
C ARG A 169 15.80 0.72 -5.90
N GLU A 170 15.46 0.02 -4.83
CA GLU A 170 15.89 -1.37 -4.63
C GLU A 170 15.37 -2.31 -5.73
N ILE A 171 14.14 -2.11 -6.23
CA ILE A 171 13.65 -2.87 -7.38
C ILE A 171 14.50 -2.57 -8.62
N TRP A 172 14.75 -1.30 -8.93
CA TRP A 172 15.59 -0.92 -10.08
C TRP A 172 17.01 -1.51 -9.99
N ASP A 173 17.62 -1.52 -8.81
CA ASP A 173 18.95 -2.10 -8.58
C ASP A 173 18.95 -3.64 -8.71
N LEU A 174 17.81 -4.29 -8.41
CA LEU A 174 17.66 -5.74 -8.53
C LEU A 174 17.47 -6.21 -9.98
N LEU A 175 16.80 -5.43 -10.82
CA LEU A 175 16.49 -5.83 -12.21
C LEU A 175 17.70 -6.30 -13.02
N PRO A 176 18.80 -5.53 -13.17
CA PRO A 176 19.95 -5.97 -13.96
C PRO A 176 20.64 -7.20 -13.35
N ARG A 177 20.64 -7.33 -12.03
CA ARG A 177 21.21 -8.49 -11.32
C ARG A 177 20.39 -9.76 -11.57
N LEU A 178 19.06 -9.64 -11.52
CA LEU A 178 18.13 -10.72 -11.86
C LEU A 178 18.30 -11.14 -13.31
N GLU A 179 18.33 -10.20 -14.24
CA GLU A 179 18.51 -10.50 -15.65
C GLU A 179 19.83 -11.23 -15.92
N SER A 180 20.95 -10.72 -15.38
CA SER A 180 22.26 -11.36 -15.54
C SER A 180 22.28 -12.79 -14.99
N HIS A 181 21.69 -13.02 -13.81
CA HIS A 181 21.61 -14.34 -13.18
C HIS A 181 20.80 -15.33 -14.02
N ILE A 182 19.66 -14.89 -14.55
CA ILE A 182 18.80 -15.76 -15.37
C ILE A 182 19.46 -16.09 -16.70
N ARG A 183 20.07 -15.09 -17.37
CA ARG A 183 20.81 -15.30 -18.63
C ARG A 183 22.00 -16.25 -18.45
N SER A 184 22.78 -16.12 -17.37
CA SER A 184 23.91 -17.02 -17.13
C SER A 184 23.47 -18.46 -16.83
N THR A 185 22.32 -18.63 -16.17
CA THR A 185 21.76 -19.96 -15.90
C THR A 185 21.29 -20.65 -17.19
N ASP A 186 20.86 -19.87 -18.19
CA ASP A 186 20.43 -20.40 -19.49
C ASP A 186 21.60 -20.76 -20.39
N ALA A 187 22.71 -20.01 -20.35
CA ALA A 187 23.93 -20.38 -21.05
C ALA A 187 24.60 -21.66 -20.51
N ALA A 188 24.24 -22.08 -19.29
CA ALA A 188 24.78 -23.28 -18.64
C ALA A 188 23.90 -24.53 -18.83
N ARG A 189 22.80 -24.44 -19.58
CA ARG A 189 21.91 -25.55 -19.94
C ARG A 189 22.09 -25.96 -21.39
#